data_AF-A1CNZ1-F1
#
_entry.id   AF-A1CNZ1-F1
#
_cell.length_a   1.000
_cell.length_b   1.000
_cell.length_c   1.000
_cell.angle_alpha   90.00
_cell.angle_beta   90.00
_cell.angle_gamma   90.00
#
_symmetry.space_group_name_H-M   'P 1'
#
loop_
_entity.id
_entity.type
_entity.pdbx_description
1 polymer ?
#
loop_
_entity_poly.entity_id
_entity_poly.type
_entity_poly.pdbx_seq_one_letter_code
_entity_poly.pdbx_strand_id
1 'polypeptide(L)'
;MVHAVGALSCNNLQFNQGHSVRAAELYVSAMSYYPYVMGQASTILQIQASVLMILYALQCPSAEEISTTVSSIIPFCTATIAEIRRHTSYNGSDDSPEVATSTGEFFTESLFITCYMLNEIIVSGWDRPVSAAYKAIDDDMFTISNEVPSLSTSNTALSHLFRLRKIQADIRRYWHQTQEAESEEVHRDDLLKSALDTWRKDIPRYGLEGAPCTYLHPLWMANLYDYSVIILMQEKRHRLKFKDIEDVLCAIVEVCLNFRQLQEEGQVMCYTWSALVFQFRAGVMLLYIFWVTPREQRFMQQALEALEACLKTIDQFADRWHDATPYKNALDFLVQRAPWIPKVFTQQQWVNWDLQKMDDCLARLKKQYLHKGVLEMIEDMIYRRPVEDHDKTLL
;
A
#
# COMPACT_ATOMS: atom_id res chain seq x y z
N MET A 1 -12.27 -4.38 -20.11
CA MET A 1 -11.46 -3.99 -18.93
C MET A 1 -10.08 -4.65 -18.90
N VAL A 2 -9.98 -5.99 -19.00
CA VAL A 2 -8.69 -6.72 -18.99
C VAL A 2 -7.65 -6.12 -19.94
N HIS A 3 -8.03 -5.80 -21.19
CA HIS A 3 -7.12 -5.17 -22.15
C HIS A 3 -6.66 -3.76 -21.74
N ALA A 4 -7.48 -2.99 -21.02
CA ALA A 4 -7.10 -1.66 -20.53
C ALA A 4 -6.04 -1.77 -19.43
N VAL A 5 -6.24 -2.68 -18.47
CA VAL A 5 -5.26 -3.02 -17.43
C VAL A 5 -3.96 -3.54 -18.07
N GLY A 6 -4.08 -4.47 -19.02
CA GLY A 6 -2.96 -5.01 -19.78
C GLY A 6 -2.16 -3.92 -20.50
N ALA A 7 -2.82 -2.96 -21.16
CA ALA A 7 -2.16 -1.84 -21.84
C ALA A 7 -1.33 -0.96 -20.88
N LEU A 8 -1.80 -0.74 -19.65
CA LEU A 8 -1.03 -0.04 -18.60
C LEU A 8 0.13 -0.89 -18.05
N SER A 9 -0.06 -2.21 -18.03
CA SER A 9 0.91 -3.18 -17.52
C SER A 9 2.02 -3.51 -18.53
N CYS A 10 1.80 -3.33 -19.83
CA CYS A 10 2.80 -3.56 -20.88
C CYS A 10 3.87 -2.46 -20.97
N ASN A 11 3.87 -1.48 -20.05
CA ASN A 11 4.72 -0.30 -20.16
C ASN A 11 6.17 -0.58 -19.73
N ASN A 12 6.85 -1.40 -20.52
CA ASN A 12 8.30 -1.60 -20.44
C ASN A 12 8.98 -0.32 -20.98
N LEU A 13 9.44 0.54 -20.06
CA LEU A 13 10.54 1.50 -20.27
C LEU A 13 10.39 2.58 -21.36
N GLN A 14 9.25 2.73 -22.03
CA GLN A 14 9.03 3.82 -22.99
C GLN A 14 8.01 4.81 -22.45
N PHE A 15 8.42 6.08 -22.31
CA PHE A 15 7.57 7.26 -22.05
C PHE A 15 6.55 7.53 -23.17
N ASN A 16 6.19 6.53 -23.99
CA ASN A 16 5.28 6.74 -25.09
C ASN A 16 3.85 6.81 -24.55
N GLN A 17 3.29 8.03 -24.58
CA GLN A 17 1.91 8.34 -24.19
C GLN A 17 0.88 7.44 -24.90
N GLY A 18 1.24 6.81 -26.01
CA GLY A 18 0.38 5.89 -26.76
C GLY A 18 -0.21 4.75 -25.92
N HIS A 19 0.52 4.19 -24.95
CA HIS A 19 -0.02 3.10 -24.10
C HIS A 19 -1.09 3.60 -23.13
N SER A 20 -0.88 4.75 -22.50
CA SER A 20 -1.86 5.37 -21.60
C SER A 20 -3.10 5.85 -22.35
N VAL A 21 -2.93 6.46 -23.53
CA VAL A 21 -4.05 6.85 -24.40
C VAL A 21 -4.85 5.61 -24.82
N ARG A 22 -4.16 4.55 -25.28
CA ARG A 22 -4.81 3.31 -25.68
C ARG A 22 -5.54 2.63 -24.52
N ALA A 23 -4.95 2.64 -23.32
CA ALA A 23 -5.60 2.12 -22.12
C ALA A 23 -6.88 2.89 -21.80
N ALA A 24 -6.85 4.23 -21.91
CA ALA A 24 -8.02 5.08 -21.69
C ALA A 24 -9.13 4.81 -22.73
N GLU A 25 -8.80 4.64 -24.01
CA GLU A 25 -9.77 4.26 -25.04
C GLU A 25 -10.45 2.91 -24.73
N LEU A 26 -9.65 1.91 -24.35
CA LEU A 26 -10.13 0.58 -23.99
C LEU A 26 -10.97 0.60 -22.71
N TYR A 27 -10.62 1.47 -21.76
CA TYR A 27 -11.39 1.71 -20.54
C TYR A 27 -12.74 2.33 -20.86
N VAL A 28 -12.78 3.42 -21.63
CA VAL A 28 -14.04 4.08 -22.05
C VAL A 28 -14.95 3.10 -22.79
N SER A 29 -14.39 2.31 -23.71
CA SER A 29 -15.13 1.25 -24.40
C SER A 29 -15.66 0.20 -23.43
N ALA A 30 -14.87 -0.24 -22.44
CA ALA A 30 -15.35 -1.18 -21.44
C ALA A 30 -16.44 -0.58 -20.53
N MET A 31 -16.35 0.72 -20.21
CA MET A 31 -17.33 1.43 -19.39
C MET A 31 -18.69 1.56 -20.06
N SER A 32 -18.77 1.60 -21.40
CA SER A 32 -20.07 1.55 -22.08
C SER A 32 -20.79 0.21 -21.88
N TYR A 33 -20.07 -0.87 -21.59
CA TYR A 33 -20.65 -2.19 -21.29
C TYR A 33 -20.88 -2.42 -19.79
N TYR A 34 -20.26 -1.63 -18.92
CA TYR A 34 -20.32 -1.83 -17.47
C TYR A 34 -21.74 -1.86 -16.90
N PRO A 35 -22.68 -0.97 -17.30
CA PRO A 35 -24.07 -1.05 -16.83
C PRO A 35 -24.77 -2.39 -17.16
N TYR A 36 -24.45 -2.99 -18.31
CA TYR A 36 -25.01 -4.29 -18.70
C TYR A 36 -24.48 -5.44 -17.85
N VAL A 37 -23.21 -5.35 -17.42
CA VAL A 37 -22.59 -6.31 -16.49
C VAL A 37 -23.22 -6.18 -15.10
N MET A 38 -23.40 -4.96 -14.61
CA MET A 38 -24.06 -4.69 -13.34
C MET A 38 -25.55 -5.07 -13.33
N GLY A 39 -26.18 -5.15 -14.50
CA GLY A 39 -27.55 -5.66 -14.67
C GLY A 39 -27.67 -7.19 -14.77
N GLN A 40 -26.56 -7.94 -14.82
CA GLN A 40 -26.60 -9.41 -14.84
C GLN A 40 -26.95 -9.97 -13.46
N ALA A 41 -27.57 -11.15 -13.43
CA ALA A 41 -27.89 -11.84 -12.18
C ALA A 41 -26.65 -12.43 -11.45
N SER A 42 -25.52 -12.62 -12.16
CA SER A 42 -24.29 -13.17 -11.55
C SER A 42 -23.56 -12.12 -10.72
N THR A 43 -23.66 -12.21 -9.39
CA THR A 43 -22.88 -11.38 -8.45
C THR A 43 -21.37 -11.57 -8.64
N ILE A 44 -20.93 -12.79 -8.99
CA ILE A 44 -19.52 -13.12 -9.21
C ILE A 44 -18.96 -12.30 -10.37
N LEU A 45 -19.71 -12.21 -11.48
CA LEU A 45 -19.31 -11.40 -12.63
C LEU A 45 -19.21 -9.91 -12.26
N GLN A 46 -20.13 -9.41 -11.45
CA GLN A 46 -20.11 -8.02 -10.95
C GLN A 46 -18.87 -7.75 -10.07
N ILE A 47 -18.52 -8.70 -9.19
CA ILE A 47 -17.32 -8.62 -8.35
C ILE A 47 -16.06 -8.64 -9.21
N GLN A 48 -15.96 -9.56 -10.18
CA GLN A 48 -14.82 -9.63 -11.11
C GLN A 48 -14.65 -8.35 -11.93
N ALA A 49 -15.75 -7.78 -12.42
CA ALA A 49 -15.73 -6.49 -13.11
C ALA A 49 -15.21 -5.37 -12.20
N SER A 50 -15.69 -5.32 -10.94
CA SER A 50 -15.24 -4.35 -9.94
C SER A 50 -13.75 -4.51 -9.58
N VAL A 51 -13.25 -5.74 -9.45
CA VAL A 51 -11.82 -6.03 -9.25
C VAL A 51 -10.99 -5.43 -10.39
N LEU A 52 -11.40 -5.64 -11.65
CA LEU A 52 -10.69 -5.13 -12.80
C LEU A 52 -10.73 -3.60 -12.89
N MET A 53 -11.82 -2.97 -12.44
CA MET A 53 -11.92 -1.50 -12.30
C MET A 53 -10.91 -0.97 -11.27
N ILE A 54 -10.83 -1.59 -10.10
CA ILE A 54 -9.88 -1.23 -9.04
C ILE A 54 -8.44 -1.37 -9.55
N LEU A 55 -8.13 -2.47 -10.24
CA LEU A 55 -6.80 -2.70 -10.82
C LEU A 55 -6.43 -1.66 -11.88
N TYR A 56 -7.38 -1.27 -12.74
CA TYR A 56 -7.17 -0.20 -13.70
C TYR A 56 -6.87 1.13 -13.00
N ALA A 57 -7.68 1.52 -12.02
CA ALA A 57 -7.50 2.77 -11.29
C ALA A 57 -6.17 2.83 -10.54
N LEU A 58 -5.70 1.70 -9.99
CA LEU A 58 -4.39 1.61 -9.34
C LEU A 58 -3.22 1.86 -10.30
N GLN A 59 -3.37 1.64 -11.60
CA GLN A 59 -2.32 1.80 -12.62
C GLN A 59 -2.50 3.04 -13.50
N CYS A 60 -3.68 3.66 -13.45
CA CYS A 60 -4.05 4.80 -14.28
C CYS A 60 -3.28 6.06 -13.85
N PRO A 61 -2.81 6.91 -14.77
CA PRO A 61 -2.14 8.17 -14.44
C PRO A 61 -3.01 9.22 -13.71
N SER A 62 -4.33 9.02 -13.65
CA SER A 62 -5.27 9.96 -13.03
C SER A 62 -5.46 9.69 -11.53
N ALA A 63 -5.29 10.72 -10.70
CA ALA A 63 -5.59 10.62 -9.27
C ALA A 63 -7.11 10.57 -8.97
N GLU A 64 -7.94 11.02 -9.91
CA GLU A 64 -9.40 11.00 -9.77
C GLU A 64 -9.95 9.56 -9.82
N GLU A 65 -9.36 8.71 -10.67
CA GLU A 65 -9.78 7.30 -10.80
C GLU A 65 -9.51 6.52 -9.51
N ILE A 66 -8.34 6.73 -8.88
CA ILE A 66 -8.02 6.09 -7.61
C ILE A 66 -8.86 6.68 -6.46
N SER A 67 -9.13 7.99 -6.44
CA SER A 67 -10.04 8.62 -5.48
C SER A 67 -11.46 8.06 -5.56
N THR A 68 -11.96 7.88 -6.78
CA THR A 68 -13.27 7.25 -7.04
C THR A 68 -13.27 5.81 -6.55
N THR A 69 -12.23 5.05 -6.88
CA THR A 69 -12.06 3.65 -6.48
C THR A 69 -12.02 3.47 -4.97
N VAL A 70 -11.25 4.30 -4.27
CA VAL A 70 -11.19 4.34 -2.80
C VAL A 70 -12.57 4.63 -2.21
N SER A 71 -13.40 5.41 -2.89
CA SER A 71 -14.77 5.71 -2.45
C SER A 71 -15.76 4.58 -2.77
N SER A 72 -15.53 3.83 -3.85
CA SER A 72 -16.36 2.69 -4.30
C SER A 72 -16.03 1.36 -3.63
N ILE A 73 -15.07 1.32 -2.69
CA ILE A 73 -14.68 0.09 -2.00
C ILE A 73 -15.79 -0.48 -1.09
N ILE A 74 -16.66 0.38 -0.52
CA ILE A 74 -17.77 -0.02 0.34
C ILE A 74 -18.74 -0.97 -0.40
N PRO A 75 -19.40 -0.54 -1.50
CA PRO A 75 -20.36 -1.40 -2.19
C PRO A 75 -19.69 -2.68 -2.74
N PHE A 76 -18.42 -2.60 -3.15
CA PHE A 76 -17.64 -3.75 -3.57
C PHE A 76 -17.47 -4.80 -2.46
N CYS A 77 -17.00 -4.39 -1.28
CA CYS A 77 -16.82 -5.31 -0.15
C CYS A 77 -18.17 -5.82 0.39
N THR A 78 -19.23 -5.00 0.39
CA THR A 78 -20.59 -5.44 0.76
C THR A 78 -21.08 -6.56 -0.16
N ALA A 79 -20.98 -6.39 -1.48
CA ALA A 79 -21.38 -7.41 -2.44
C ALA A 79 -20.58 -8.71 -2.26
N THR A 80 -19.28 -8.57 -2.01
CA THR A 80 -18.36 -9.70 -1.75
C THR A 80 -18.78 -10.49 -0.50
N ILE A 81 -19.04 -9.83 0.62
CA ILE A 81 -19.48 -10.49 1.87
C ILE A 81 -20.85 -11.17 1.67
N ALA A 82 -21.79 -10.49 1.02
CA ALA A 82 -23.12 -11.03 0.79
C ALA A 82 -23.06 -12.34 -0.02
N GLU A 83 -22.21 -12.37 -1.04
CA GLU A 83 -22.02 -13.56 -1.87
C GLU A 83 -21.38 -14.72 -1.10
N ILE A 84 -20.37 -14.44 -0.26
CA ILE A 84 -19.76 -15.47 0.59
C ILE A 84 -20.77 -16.08 1.54
N ARG A 85 -21.55 -15.23 2.24
CA ARG A 85 -22.57 -15.70 3.20
C ARG A 85 -23.63 -16.56 2.51
N ARG A 86 -24.02 -16.20 1.27
CA ARG A 86 -24.94 -17.00 0.45
C ARG A 86 -24.39 -18.39 0.17
N HIS A 87 -23.10 -18.51 -0.15
CA HIS A 87 -22.44 -19.79 -0.40
C HIS A 87 -22.28 -20.65 0.87
N THR A 88 -21.90 -20.05 2.00
CA THR A 88 -21.77 -20.77 3.28
C THR A 88 -23.12 -21.29 3.78
N SER A 89 -24.21 -20.52 3.60
CA SER A 89 -25.56 -20.95 3.97
C SER A 89 -26.06 -22.15 3.16
N TYR A 90 -25.67 -22.26 1.88
CA TYR A 90 -26.13 -23.34 1.00
C TYR A 90 -25.46 -24.68 1.32
N ASN A 91 -24.22 -24.65 1.81
CA ASN A 91 -23.49 -25.85 2.24
C ASN A 91 -23.91 -26.35 3.63
N GLY A 92 -24.64 -25.56 4.41
CA GLY A 92 -25.11 -25.91 5.76
C GLY A 92 -26.51 -26.52 5.82
N SER A 93 -27.24 -26.57 4.70
CA SER A 93 -28.62 -27.08 4.63
C SER A 93 -28.73 -28.30 3.70
N ASP A 94 -28.82 -29.46 4.33
CA ASP A 94 -29.33 -30.75 3.85
C ASP A 94 -28.60 -31.54 2.74
N ASP A 95 -28.17 -32.74 3.17
CA ASP A 95 -28.10 -33.96 2.38
C ASP A 95 -29.39 -34.16 1.56
N SER A 96 -29.35 -33.87 0.26
CA SER A 96 -30.25 -34.50 -0.70
C SER A 96 -29.54 -34.71 -2.05
N PRO A 97 -29.43 -35.96 -2.53
CA PRO A 97 -28.74 -36.27 -3.77
C PRO A 97 -29.70 -36.15 -4.96
N GLU A 98 -30.18 -34.95 -5.28
CA GLU A 98 -30.97 -34.74 -6.49
C GLU A 98 -30.47 -33.53 -7.31
N VAL A 99 -29.81 -33.87 -8.42
CA VAL A 99 -29.66 -33.07 -9.65
C VAL A 99 -28.99 -31.70 -9.47
N ALA A 100 -27.72 -31.69 -9.05
CA ALA A 100 -26.83 -30.54 -9.22
C ALA A 100 -26.12 -30.58 -10.58
N THR A 101 -26.87 -30.46 -11.68
CA THR A 101 -26.35 -29.91 -12.94
C THR A 101 -26.61 -28.40 -12.98
N SER A 102 -26.16 -27.69 -11.95
CA SER A 102 -25.85 -26.28 -12.10
C SER A 102 -24.36 -26.16 -12.34
N THR A 103 -24.00 -25.92 -13.60
CA THR A 103 -22.76 -25.24 -14.01
C THR A 103 -22.78 -23.80 -13.47
N GLY A 104 -22.99 -23.64 -12.16
CA GLY A 104 -23.00 -22.36 -11.48
C GLY A 104 -21.57 -21.91 -11.28
N GLU A 105 -21.27 -20.66 -11.64
CA GLU A 105 -20.04 -20.00 -11.23
C GLU A 105 -19.97 -20.06 -9.71
N PHE A 106 -18.94 -20.71 -9.15
CA PHE A 106 -18.74 -20.78 -7.70
C PHE A 106 -17.81 -19.65 -7.27
N PHE A 107 -18.14 -18.98 -6.16
CA PHE A 107 -17.24 -18.03 -5.53
C PHE A 107 -15.99 -18.77 -5.04
N THR A 108 -14.84 -18.51 -5.68
CA THR A 108 -13.60 -19.25 -5.41
C THR A 108 -12.82 -18.62 -4.27
N GLU A 109 -12.03 -19.44 -3.58
CA GLU A 109 -11.05 -18.98 -2.59
C GLU A 109 -10.08 -17.94 -3.19
N SER A 110 -9.64 -18.11 -4.44
CA SER A 110 -8.78 -17.14 -5.10
C SER A 110 -9.46 -15.78 -5.33
N LEU A 111 -10.77 -15.78 -5.64
CA LEU A 111 -11.54 -14.54 -5.76
C LEU A 111 -11.68 -13.86 -4.40
N PHE A 112 -11.97 -14.62 -3.34
CA PHE A 112 -11.97 -14.09 -1.96
C PHE A 112 -10.65 -13.42 -1.61
N ILE A 113 -9.55 -14.16 -1.74
CA ILE A 113 -8.21 -13.68 -1.41
C ILE A 113 -7.90 -12.41 -2.20
N THR A 114 -8.24 -12.37 -3.49
CA THR A 114 -8.04 -11.18 -4.33
C THR A 114 -8.82 -9.97 -3.79
N CYS A 115 -10.09 -10.14 -3.45
CA CYS A 115 -10.92 -9.06 -2.91
C CYS A 115 -10.37 -8.57 -1.56
N TYR A 116 -10.00 -9.50 -0.67
CA TYR A 116 -9.40 -9.18 0.62
C TYR A 116 -8.08 -8.42 0.47
N MET A 117 -7.18 -8.91 -0.41
CA MET A 117 -5.89 -8.26 -0.66
C MET A 117 -6.08 -6.84 -1.21
N LEU A 118 -7.02 -6.63 -2.12
CA LEU A 118 -7.32 -5.29 -2.65
C LEU A 118 -7.87 -4.37 -1.56
N ASN A 119 -8.79 -4.86 -0.73
CA ASN A 119 -9.29 -4.12 0.42
C ASN A 119 -8.13 -3.69 1.34
N GLU A 120 -7.26 -4.61 1.74
CA GLU A 120 -6.11 -4.28 2.61
C GLU A 120 -5.11 -3.31 1.95
N ILE A 121 -4.87 -3.40 0.63
CA ILE A 121 -4.03 -2.42 -0.09
C ILE A 121 -4.62 -1.01 0.01
N ILE A 122 -5.93 -0.89 -0.21
CA ILE A 122 -6.63 0.40 -0.17
C ILE A 122 -6.67 0.96 1.26
N VAL A 123 -7.01 0.15 2.24
CA VAL A 123 -7.08 0.59 3.65
C VAL A 123 -5.71 1.00 4.16
N SER A 124 -4.67 0.19 3.91
CA SER A 124 -3.32 0.44 4.40
C SER A 124 -2.63 1.61 3.68
N GLY A 125 -2.93 1.85 2.40
CA GLY A 125 -2.36 2.95 1.63
C GLY A 125 -2.96 4.31 2.01
N TRP A 126 -4.27 4.39 2.22
CA TRP A 126 -5.02 5.65 2.33
C TRP A 126 -5.74 5.86 3.68
N ASP A 127 -5.46 5.01 4.68
CA ASP A 127 -6.01 5.09 6.05
C ASP A 127 -7.53 5.27 6.12
N ARG A 128 -8.27 4.41 5.42
CA ARG A 128 -9.73 4.44 5.40
C ARG A 128 -10.31 3.36 6.30
N PRO A 129 -11.07 3.76 7.33
CA PRO A 129 -12.52 3.60 7.20
C PRO A 129 -13.21 4.96 7.02
N VAL A 130 -13.79 5.20 5.84
CA VAL A 130 -14.51 6.45 5.51
C VAL A 130 -15.75 6.63 6.41
N SER A 131 -16.26 5.56 7.01
CA SER A 131 -17.46 5.56 7.84
C SER A 131 -17.51 4.33 8.77
N ALA A 132 -18.36 4.39 9.80
CA ALA A 132 -18.66 3.24 10.66
C ALA A 132 -19.20 2.04 9.87
N ALA A 133 -19.93 2.29 8.77
CA ALA A 133 -20.42 1.25 7.88
C ALA A 133 -19.28 0.50 7.19
N TYR A 134 -18.26 1.22 6.73
CA TYR A 134 -17.09 0.55 6.15
C TYR A 134 -16.29 -0.22 7.20
N LYS A 135 -16.14 0.31 8.42
CA LYS A 135 -15.47 -0.41 9.51
C LYS A 135 -16.13 -1.76 9.77
N ALA A 136 -17.47 -1.80 9.85
CA ALA A 136 -18.21 -3.05 10.03
C ALA A 136 -17.97 -4.06 8.89
N ILE A 137 -17.93 -3.57 7.63
CA ILE A 137 -17.63 -4.39 6.46
C ILE A 137 -16.19 -4.92 6.49
N ASP A 138 -15.22 -4.08 6.87
CA ASP A 138 -13.82 -4.47 7.03
C ASP A 138 -13.66 -5.54 8.13
N ASP A 139 -14.37 -5.37 9.25
CA ASP A 139 -14.43 -6.32 10.37
C ASP A 139 -15.02 -7.67 9.95
N ASP A 140 -16.10 -7.65 9.14
CA ASP A 140 -16.69 -8.86 8.56
C ASP A 140 -15.71 -9.56 7.61
N MET A 141 -15.06 -8.82 6.70
CA MET A 141 -14.04 -9.38 5.79
C MET A 141 -12.88 -10.02 6.56
N PHE A 142 -12.40 -9.35 7.62
CA PHE A 142 -11.35 -9.87 8.49
C PHE A 142 -11.80 -11.15 9.20
N THR A 143 -13.01 -11.18 9.75
CA THR A 143 -13.57 -12.37 10.43
C THR A 143 -13.65 -13.56 9.47
N ILE A 144 -14.22 -13.37 8.29
CA ILE A 144 -14.32 -14.40 7.24
C ILE A 144 -12.91 -14.87 6.83
N SER A 145 -11.94 -13.97 6.74
CA SER A 145 -10.56 -14.32 6.36
C SER A 145 -9.88 -15.28 7.34
N ASN A 146 -10.36 -15.36 8.58
CA ASN A 146 -9.86 -16.30 9.59
C ASN A 146 -10.46 -17.70 9.45
N GLU A 147 -11.63 -17.80 8.81
CA GLU A 147 -12.26 -19.08 8.46
C GLU A 147 -11.62 -19.69 7.20
N VAL A 148 -11.06 -18.86 6.31
CA VAL A 148 -10.33 -19.31 5.12
C VAL A 148 -8.96 -19.86 5.53
N PRO A 149 -8.68 -21.16 5.34
CA PRO A 149 -7.39 -21.73 5.73
C PRO A 149 -6.26 -21.12 4.90
N SER A 150 -5.23 -20.59 5.57
CA SER A 150 -4.04 -20.02 4.88
C SER A 150 -3.22 -21.07 4.09
N LEU A 151 -3.59 -22.35 4.20
CA LEU A 151 -2.93 -23.51 3.62
C LEU A 151 -3.80 -24.25 2.60
N SER A 152 -5.06 -23.87 2.42
CA SER A 152 -5.84 -24.30 1.26
C SER A 152 -5.49 -23.38 0.10
N THR A 153 -4.86 -23.92 -0.93
CA THR A 153 -5.09 -23.60 -2.35
C THR A 153 -4.06 -24.39 -3.17
N SER A 154 -4.38 -24.62 -4.43
CA SER A 154 -3.46 -25.03 -5.49
C SER A 154 -2.36 -24.00 -5.81
N ASN A 155 -2.36 -22.79 -5.19
CA ASN A 155 -1.43 -21.70 -5.46
C ASN A 155 -0.77 -21.19 -4.16
N THR A 156 0.34 -21.83 -3.79
CA THR A 156 1.10 -21.57 -2.57
C THR A 156 1.62 -20.12 -2.47
N ALA A 157 1.91 -19.46 -3.59
CA ALA A 157 2.37 -18.08 -3.61
C ALA A 157 1.25 -17.08 -3.28
N LEU A 158 0.03 -17.32 -3.76
CA LEU A 158 -1.13 -16.49 -3.43
C LEU A 158 -1.46 -16.61 -1.92
N SER A 159 -1.45 -17.82 -1.38
CA SER A 159 -1.61 -18.06 0.06
C SER A 159 -0.53 -17.36 0.90
N HIS A 160 0.72 -17.32 0.40
CA HIS A 160 1.80 -16.60 1.07
C HIS A 160 1.53 -15.09 1.13
N LEU A 161 1.15 -14.46 0.02
CA LEU A 161 0.79 -13.04 -0.01
C LEU A 161 -0.44 -12.73 0.84
N PHE A 162 -1.43 -13.64 0.85
CA PHE A 162 -2.61 -13.52 1.69
C PHE A 162 -2.26 -13.50 3.18
N ARG A 163 -1.36 -14.39 3.62
CA ARG A 163 -0.85 -14.40 5.00
C ARG A 163 -0.21 -13.06 5.40
N LEU A 164 0.52 -12.40 4.49
CA LEU A 164 1.06 -11.06 4.77
C LEU A 164 -0.06 -10.03 5.00
N ARG A 165 -1.09 -10.03 4.13
CA ARG A 165 -2.20 -9.09 4.25
C ARG A 165 -2.97 -9.28 5.56
N LYS A 166 -3.09 -10.52 6.04
CA LYS A 166 -3.65 -10.79 7.37
C LYS A 166 -2.79 -10.17 8.49
N ILE A 167 -1.46 -10.33 8.45
CA ILE A 167 -0.57 -9.69 9.42
C ILE A 167 -0.69 -8.16 9.37
N GLN A 168 -0.80 -7.56 8.18
CA GLN A 168 -1.01 -6.12 8.03
C GLN A 168 -2.34 -5.65 8.62
N ALA A 169 -3.41 -6.43 8.42
CA ALA A 169 -4.71 -6.18 9.06
C ALA A 169 -4.60 -6.26 10.58
N ASP A 170 -3.88 -7.25 11.12
CA ASP A 170 -3.64 -7.40 12.56
C ASP A 170 -2.90 -6.19 13.14
N ILE A 171 -1.84 -5.71 12.47
CA ILE A 171 -1.09 -4.50 12.87
C ILE A 171 -2.05 -3.31 12.99
N ARG A 172 -2.83 -3.04 11.94
CA ARG A 172 -3.75 -1.90 11.90
C ARG A 172 -4.84 -1.99 12.97
N ARG A 173 -5.40 -3.19 13.20
CA ARG A 173 -6.48 -3.43 14.16
C ARG A 173 -6.00 -3.34 15.61
N TYR A 174 -4.78 -3.82 15.86
CA TYR A 174 -4.15 -3.72 17.17
C TYR A 174 -4.07 -2.26 17.64
N TRP A 175 -3.59 -1.34 16.81
CA TRP A 175 -3.47 0.06 17.20
C TRP A 175 -4.80 0.78 17.40
N HIS A 176 -5.85 0.36 16.69
CA HIS A 176 -7.21 0.86 16.97
C HIS A 176 -7.76 0.42 18.33
N GLN A 177 -7.41 -0.78 18.81
CA GLN A 177 -7.85 -1.31 20.11
C GLN A 177 -7.01 -0.74 21.26
N THR A 178 -5.72 -0.53 21.04
CA THR A 178 -4.77 -0.04 22.05
C THR A 178 -5.01 1.41 22.48
N GLN A 179 -5.58 2.26 21.63
CA GLN A 179 -6.02 3.61 22.04
C GLN A 179 -7.07 3.57 23.18
N GLU A 180 -7.65 2.40 23.48
CA GLU A 180 -8.66 2.19 24.52
C GLU A 180 -8.13 1.43 25.75
N ALA A 181 -6.88 0.88 25.76
CA ALA A 181 -6.35 0.08 26.86
C ALA A 181 -4.80 0.15 27.01
N GLU A 182 -4.30 0.71 28.13
CA GLU A 182 -2.88 1.09 28.32
C GLU A 182 -1.92 -0.03 28.80
N SER A 183 -2.34 -1.27 29.07
CA SER A 183 -1.53 -2.22 29.86
C SER A 183 -1.01 -3.48 29.15
N GLU A 184 -1.49 -3.85 27.95
CA GLU A 184 -1.03 -5.05 27.21
C GLU A 184 -0.05 -4.76 26.05
N GLU A 185 0.40 -3.50 25.90
CA GLU A 185 1.00 -2.98 24.66
C GLU A 185 2.34 -3.63 24.25
N VAL A 186 3.19 -4.01 25.21
CA VAL A 186 4.59 -4.35 24.90
C VAL A 186 4.75 -5.74 24.29
N HIS A 187 3.86 -6.69 24.62
CA HIS A 187 4.00 -8.08 24.17
C HIS A 187 3.49 -8.34 22.76
N ARG A 188 2.57 -7.50 22.22
CA ARG A 188 1.96 -7.74 20.92
C ARG A 188 2.80 -7.25 19.74
N ASP A 189 3.57 -6.18 19.91
CA ASP A 189 4.50 -5.67 18.88
C ASP A 189 5.55 -6.70 18.48
N ASP A 190 6.19 -7.32 19.48
CA ASP A 190 7.21 -8.35 19.24
C ASP A 190 6.61 -9.58 18.54
N LEU A 191 5.34 -9.93 18.85
CA LEU A 191 4.62 -11.01 18.17
C LEU A 191 4.33 -10.67 16.70
N LEU A 192 3.85 -9.46 16.41
CA LEU A 192 3.59 -9.01 15.04
C LEU A 192 4.88 -8.93 14.22
N LYS A 193 5.95 -8.37 14.81
CA LYS A 193 7.28 -8.33 14.18
C LYS A 193 7.83 -9.74 13.94
N SER A 194 7.68 -10.65 14.90
CA SER A 194 8.08 -12.05 14.74
C SER A 194 7.29 -12.79 13.66
N ALA A 195 5.99 -12.49 13.53
CA ALA A 195 5.15 -13.02 12.46
C ALA A 195 5.62 -12.53 11.09
N LEU A 196 5.96 -11.24 10.96
CA LEU A 196 6.58 -10.68 9.75
C LEU A 196 7.93 -11.36 9.44
N ASP A 197 8.80 -11.53 10.44
CA ASP A 197 10.12 -12.14 10.26
C ASP A 197 10.01 -13.61 9.82
N THR A 198 9.05 -14.32 10.40
CA THR A 198 8.72 -15.69 10.00
C THR A 198 8.19 -15.71 8.57
N TRP A 199 7.35 -14.74 8.20
CA TRP A 199 6.85 -14.62 6.84
C TRP A 199 8.00 -14.40 5.84
N ARG A 200 8.92 -13.46 6.11
CA ARG A 200 10.05 -13.12 5.24
C ARG A 200 10.96 -14.32 4.92
N LYS A 201 11.16 -15.22 5.89
CA LYS A 201 11.99 -16.43 5.73
C LYS A 201 11.49 -17.38 4.64
N ASP A 202 10.19 -17.36 4.32
CA ASP A 202 9.62 -18.24 3.31
C ASP A 202 9.75 -17.68 1.88
N ILE A 203 10.14 -16.42 1.68
CA ILE A 203 10.23 -15.77 0.34
C ILE A 203 11.03 -16.59 -0.68
N PRO A 204 12.22 -17.16 -0.35
CA PRO A 204 13.01 -17.92 -1.33
C PRO A 204 12.27 -19.13 -1.93
N ARG A 205 11.20 -19.62 -1.28
CA ARG A 205 10.39 -20.75 -1.78
C ARG A 205 9.50 -20.38 -2.97
N TYR A 206 9.24 -19.09 -3.19
CA TYR A 206 8.30 -18.59 -4.19
C TYR A 206 8.97 -17.81 -5.33
N GLY A 207 10.25 -17.48 -5.18
CA GLY A 207 11.04 -16.87 -6.23
C GLY A 207 11.17 -17.82 -7.42
N LEU A 208 10.71 -17.39 -8.58
CA LEU A 208 10.94 -18.12 -9.83
C LEU A 208 12.26 -17.64 -10.43
N GLU A 209 13.28 -18.51 -10.43
CA GLU A 209 14.53 -18.23 -11.15
C GLU A 209 14.24 -17.96 -12.64
N GLY A 210 14.64 -16.79 -13.13
CA GLY A 210 14.52 -16.41 -14.54
C GLY A 210 13.13 -16.02 -15.04
N ALA A 211 12.11 -15.89 -14.17
CA ALA A 211 10.80 -15.43 -14.60
C ALA A 211 10.78 -13.90 -14.79
N PRO A 212 10.46 -13.39 -15.99
CA PRO A 212 10.41 -11.96 -16.22
C PRO A 212 9.20 -11.34 -15.51
N CYS A 213 9.47 -10.33 -14.70
CA CYS A 213 8.52 -9.30 -14.27
C CYS A 213 7.21 -9.77 -13.65
N THR A 214 7.25 -10.33 -12.43
CA THR A 214 6.02 -10.72 -11.72
C THR A 214 6.01 -10.25 -10.27
N TYR A 215 4.81 -10.15 -9.68
CA TYR A 215 4.58 -9.86 -8.26
C TYR A 215 5.21 -10.89 -7.29
N LEU A 216 5.82 -11.95 -7.82
CA LEU A 216 6.54 -12.96 -7.05
C LEU A 216 8.06 -12.72 -7.02
N HIS A 217 8.53 -11.59 -7.57
CA HIS A 217 9.93 -11.23 -7.52
C HIS A 217 10.42 -11.15 -6.04
N PRO A 218 11.52 -11.82 -5.66
CA PRO A 218 11.97 -11.87 -4.27
C PRO A 218 12.18 -10.48 -3.64
N LEU A 219 12.80 -9.54 -4.37
CA LEU A 219 12.96 -8.16 -3.89
C LEU A 219 11.62 -7.43 -3.71
N TRP A 220 10.62 -7.73 -4.55
CA TRP A 220 9.29 -7.15 -4.37
C TRP A 220 8.63 -7.68 -3.11
N MET A 221 8.70 -8.99 -2.87
CA MET A 221 8.19 -9.58 -1.63
C MET A 221 8.92 -9.07 -0.39
N ALA A 222 10.24 -8.86 -0.48
CA ALA A 222 11.02 -8.24 0.59
C ALA A 222 10.51 -6.82 0.88
N ASN A 223 10.28 -6.01 -0.16
CA ASN A 223 9.69 -4.68 0.00
C ASN A 223 8.32 -4.73 0.70
N LEU A 224 7.47 -5.73 0.40
CA LEU A 224 6.19 -5.88 1.10
C LEU A 224 6.37 -6.15 2.60
N TYR A 225 7.40 -6.92 2.99
CA TYR A 225 7.77 -7.06 4.40
C TYR A 225 8.25 -5.74 4.98
N ASP A 226 9.15 -5.02 4.30
CA ASP A 226 9.76 -3.79 4.83
C ASP A 226 8.71 -2.69 5.01
N TYR A 227 7.78 -2.54 4.06
CA TYR A 227 6.61 -1.68 4.24
C TYR A 227 5.76 -2.07 5.44
N SER A 228 5.63 -3.37 5.73
CA SER A 228 4.88 -3.84 6.91
C SER A 228 5.57 -3.47 8.22
N VAL A 229 6.90 -3.52 8.26
CA VAL A 229 7.70 -3.00 9.39
C VAL A 229 7.49 -1.49 9.53
N ILE A 230 7.58 -0.73 8.43
CA ILE A 230 7.32 0.72 8.44
C ILE A 230 5.90 1.03 8.96
N ILE A 231 4.90 0.25 8.54
CA ILE A 231 3.51 0.41 9.01
C ILE A 231 3.43 0.17 10.52
N LEU A 232 3.98 -0.93 11.02
CA LEU A 232 4.00 -1.26 12.45
C LEU A 232 4.64 -0.13 13.28
N MET A 233 5.73 0.45 12.78
CA MET A 233 6.50 1.47 13.51
C MET A 233 5.86 2.86 13.43
N GLN A 234 5.21 3.20 12.31
CA GLN A 234 4.50 4.48 12.15
C GLN A 234 3.42 4.68 13.23
N GLU A 235 2.68 3.63 13.55
CA GLU A 235 1.57 3.71 14.50
C GLU A 235 2.05 4.01 15.93
N LYS A 236 3.28 3.61 16.27
CA LYS A 236 3.92 3.90 17.56
C LYS A 236 5.03 4.94 17.51
N ARG A 237 5.07 5.78 16.47
CA ARG A 237 6.16 6.74 16.20
C ARG A 237 6.54 7.66 17.37
N HIS A 238 5.62 7.93 18.31
CA HIS A 238 5.87 8.77 19.49
C HIS A 238 6.55 8.04 20.66
N ARG A 239 6.69 6.71 20.59
CA ARG A 239 7.23 5.85 21.65
C ARG A 239 8.28 4.86 21.12
N LEU A 240 8.90 5.16 19.98
CA LEU A 240 9.90 4.27 19.37
C LEU A 240 11.10 4.08 20.31
N LYS A 241 11.44 2.82 20.57
CA LYS A 241 12.66 2.45 21.29
C LYS A 241 13.83 2.41 20.31
N PHE A 242 15.05 2.40 20.84
CA PHE A 242 16.27 2.28 20.03
C PHE A 242 16.23 1.11 19.02
N LYS A 243 15.82 -0.08 19.47
CA LYS A 243 15.68 -1.25 18.60
C LYS A 243 14.64 -1.02 17.49
N ASP A 244 13.53 -0.36 17.81
CA ASP A 244 12.49 -0.04 16.82
C ASP A 244 13.03 0.92 15.74
N ILE A 245 13.88 1.87 16.15
CA ILE A 245 14.55 2.83 15.25
C ILE A 245 15.50 2.10 14.30
N GLU A 246 16.30 1.16 14.81
CA GLU A 246 17.20 0.35 13.98
C GLU A 246 16.43 -0.53 12.99
N ASP A 247 15.39 -1.22 13.45
CA ASP A 247 14.54 -2.07 12.59
C ASP A 247 13.86 -1.25 11.48
N VAL A 248 13.29 -0.09 11.79
CA VAL A 248 12.61 0.75 10.79
C VAL A 248 13.59 1.42 9.83
N LEU A 249 14.77 1.86 10.29
CA LEU A 249 15.77 2.45 9.41
C LEU A 249 16.30 1.41 8.41
N CYS A 250 16.58 0.19 8.88
CA CYS A 250 16.96 -0.91 8.00
C CYS A 250 15.86 -1.18 6.95
N ALA A 251 14.61 -1.30 7.37
CA ALA A 251 13.48 -1.53 6.45
C ALA A 251 13.34 -0.38 5.42
N ILE A 252 13.49 0.87 5.84
CA ILE A 252 13.43 2.03 4.94
C ILE A 252 14.57 2.01 3.92
N VAL A 253 15.80 1.73 4.38
CA VAL A 253 16.96 1.68 3.49
C VAL A 253 16.78 0.57 2.46
N GLU A 254 16.42 -0.64 2.91
CA GLU A 254 16.17 -1.77 2.01
C GLU A 254 15.07 -1.46 1.00
N VAL A 255 13.92 -0.93 1.44
CA VAL A 255 12.78 -0.71 0.54
C VAL A 255 13.04 0.38 -0.50
N CYS A 256 13.74 1.46 -0.15
CA CYS A 256 14.06 2.54 -1.09
C CYS A 256 15.05 2.06 -2.16
N LEU A 257 16.10 1.34 -1.76
CA LEU A 257 17.13 0.84 -2.68
C LEU A 257 16.59 -0.29 -3.58
N ASN A 258 15.94 -1.29 -2.99
CA ASN A 258 15.36 -2.41 -3.73
C ASN A 258 14.27 -1.93 -4.70
N PHE A 259 13.41 -1.00 -4.29
CA PHE A 259 12.40 -0.46 -5.18
C PHE A 259 13.01 0.29 -6.35
N ARG A 260 14.05 1.09 -6.10
CA ARG A 260 14.75 1.81 -7.17
C ARG A 260 15.35 0.85 -8.19
N GLN A 261 15.99 -0.22 -7.73
CA GLN A 261 16.51 -1.28 -8.60
C GLN A 261 15.38 -1.89 -9.45
N LEU A 262 14.26 -2.29 -8.83
CA LEU A 262 13.12 -2.87 -9.55
C LEU A 262 12.53 -1.88 -10.57
N GLN A 263 12.48 -0.60 -10.23
CA GLN A 263 11.97 0.44 -11.13
C GLN A 263 12.87 0.61 -12.36
N GLU A 264 14.20 0.58 -12.17
CA GLU A 264 15.21 0.63 -13.25
C GLU A 264 15.18 -0.62 -14.13
N GLU A 265 14.88 -1.78 -13.56
CA GLU A 265 14.62 -3.02 -14.29
C GLU A 265 13.29 -3.01 -15.07
N GLY A 266 12.47 -1.96 -14.92
CA GLY A 266 11.21 -1.80 -15.64
C GLY A 266 10.06 -2.64 -15.08
N GLN A 267 10.14 -3.03 -13.81
CA GLN A 267 9.19 -3.95 -13.18
C GLN A 267 7.80 -3.30 -13.04
N VAL A 268 6.76 -3.96 -13.57
CA VAL A 268 5.41 -3.37 -13.74
C VAL A 268 4.73 -2.96 -12.43
N MET A 269 4.94 -3.73 -11.37
CA MET A 269 4.36 -3.46 -10.05
C MET A 269 4.90 -2.19 -9.39
N CYS A 270 6.03 -1.65 -9.87
CA CYS A 270 6.56 -0.35 -9.43
C CYS A 270 5.76 0.84 -9.95
N TYR A 271 4.75 0.64 -10.80
CA TYR A 271 3.97 1.71 -11.40
C TYR A 271 2.49 1.62 -11.02
N THR A 272 2.23 1.56 -9.71
CA THR A 272 0.89 1.67 -9.12
C THR A 272 0.80 2.85 -8.16
N TRP A 273 -0.39 3.40 -7.96
CA TRP A 273 -0.63 4.43 -6.94
C TRP A 273 -0.29 3.92 -5.53
N SER A 274 -0.55 2.64 -5.25
CA SER A 274 -0.13 2.04 -3.97
C SER A 274 1.39 2.07 -3.81
N ALA A 275 2.15 1.71 -4.85
CA ALA A 275 3.61 1.77 -4.82
C ALA A 275 4.13 3.19 -4.56
N LEU A 276 3.56 4.21 -5.23
CA LEU A 276 3.87 5.61 -4.98
C LEU A 276 3.61 6.00 -3.52
N VAL A 277 2.42 5.69 -2.99
CA VAL A 277 2.04 6.07 -1.62
C VAL A 277 2.93 5.39 -0.58
N PHE A 278 3.27 4.11 -0.75
CA PHE A 278 4.15 3.40 0.17
C PHE A 278 5.61 3.88 0.08
N GLN A 279 6.12 4.21 -1.11
CA GLN A 279 7.45 4.82 -1.26
C GLN A 279 7.52 6.22 -0.63
N PHE A 280 6.49 7.05 -0.86
CA PHE A 280 6.41 8.36 -0.22
C PHE A 280 6.35 8.23 1.31
N ARG A 281 5.58 7.27 1.83
CA ARG A 281 5.53 6.95 3.27
C ARG A 281 6.90 6.58 3.82
N ALA A 282 7.67 5.74 3.12
CA ALA A 282 9.03 5.38 3.52
C ALA A 282 9.96 6.60 3.58
N GLY A 283 9.93 7.46 2.56
CA GLY A 283 10.72 8.70 2.52
C GLY A 283 10.35 9.69 3.63
N VAL A 284 9.06 9.90 3.90
CA VAL A 284 8.60 10.76 4.99
C VAL A 284 8.99 10.18 6.35
N MET A 285 8.83 8.87 6.56
CA MET A 285 9.23 8.20 7.80
C MET A 285 10.73 8.33 8.05
N LEU A 286 11.56 8.22 7.01
CA LEU A 286 13.01 8.43 7.11
C LEU A 286 13.34 9.82 7.67
N LEU A 287 12.75 10.85 7.06
CA LEU A 287 12.93 12.24 7.46
C LEU A 287 12.44 12.47 8.90
N TYR A 288 11.29 11.89 9.23
CA TYR A 288 10.67 12.01 10.55
C TYR A 288 11.51 11.37 11.65
N ILE A 289 12.07 10.17 11.43
CA ILE A 289 12.93 9.50 12.41
C ILE A 289 14.13 10.38 12.75
N PHE A 290 14.88 10.87 11.75
CA PHE A 290 16.02 11.77 11.99
C PHE A 290 15.63 13.17 12.53
N TRP A 291 14.33 13.51 12.48
CA TRP A 291 13.78 14.71 13.09
C TRP A 291 13.44 14.50 14.58
N VAL A 292 12.95 13.32 14.97
CA VAL A 292 12.63 13.00 16.38
C VAL A 292 13.77 12.36 17.19
N THR A 293 14.72 11.66 16.56
CA THR A 293 15.76 10.89 17.27
C THR A 293 17.15 11.54 17.20
N PRO A 294 18.06 11.23 18.13
CA PRO A 294 19.48 11.50 17.94
C PRO A 294 20.00 10.88 16.64
N ARG A 295 20.98 11.54 16.02
CA ARG A 295 21.54 11.13 14.72
C ARG A 295 22.77 10.27 14.96
N GLU A 296 22.66 9.00 14.63
CA GLU A 296 23.82 8.11 14.68
C GLU A 296 24.56 8.11 13.35
N GLN A 297 25.85 8.46 13.40
CA GLN A 297 26.70 8.55 12.21
C GLN A 297 26.71 7.25 11.39
N ARG A 298 26.54 6.09 12.03
CA ARG A 298 26.54 4.78 11.34
C ARG A 298 25.39 4.63 10.34
N PHE A 299 24.24 5.27 10.57
CA PHE A 299 23.08 5.17 9.69
C PHE A 299 23.00 6.32 8.67
N MET A 300 23.71 7.42 8.90
CA MET A 300 23.62 8.63 8.08
C MET A 300 23.94 8.37 6.60
N GLN A 301 25.00 7.62 6.30
CA GLN A 301 25.40 7.37 4.91
C GLN A 301 24.33 6.56 4.16
N GLN A 302 23.87 5.46 4.75
CA GLN A 302 22.84 4.60 4.17
C GLN A 302 21.50 5.33 4.05
N ALA A 303 21.15 6.15 5.04
CA ALA A 303 19.95 6.98 5.00
C ALA A 303 19.98 8.00 3.86
N LEU A 304 21.12 8.65 3.61
CA LEU A 304 21.25 9.59 2.49
C LEU A 304 21.13 8.89 1.13
N GLU A 305 21.73 7.71 0.99
CA GLU A 305 21.63 6.90 -0.22
C GLU A 305 20.18 6.44 -0.47
N ALA A 306 19.51 5.95 0.57
CA ALA A 306 18.10 5.58 0.52
C ALA A 306 17.18 6.77 0.20
N LEU A 307 17.46 7.93 0.76
CA LEU A 307 16.73 9.16 0.47
C LEU A 307 16.89 9.58 -1.00
N GLU A 308 18.11 9.49 -1.54
CA GLU A 308 18.37 9.78 -2.95
C GLU A 308 17.61 8.83 -3.88
N ALA A 309 17.62 7.54 -3.57
CA ALA A 309 16.86 6.52 -4.29
C ALA A 309 15.34 6.78 -4.22
N CYS A 310 14.84 7.19 -3.06
CA CYS A 310 13.44 7.57 -2.86
C CYS A 310 13.07 8.80 -3.70
N LEU A 311 13.88 9.87 -3.65
CA LEU A 311 13.65 11.09 -4.45
C LEU A 311 13.58 10.78 -5.94
N LYS A 312 14.56 10.04 -6.47
CA LYS A 312 14.57 9.61 -7.88
C LYS A 312 13.34 8.78 -8.25
N THR A 313 12.89 7.92 -7.33
CA THR A 313 11.68 7.10 -7.50
C THR A 313 10.43 7.97 -7.62
N ILE A 314 10.26 8.93 -6.71
CA ILE A 314 9.11 9.85 -6.71
C ILE A 314 9.16 10.81 -7.90
N ASP A 315 10.36 11.27 -8.30
CA ASP A 315 10.57 12.04 -9.53
C ASP A 315 10.07 11.28 -10.76
N GLN A 316 10.46 10.00 -10.89
CA GLN A 316 10.03 9.17 -12.00
C GLN A 316 8.50 8.94 -12.01
N PHE A 317 7.85 8.89 -10.84
CA PHE A 317 6.39 8.90 -10.76
C PHE A 317 5.81 10.22 -11.24
N ALA A 318 6.34 11.36 -10.82
CA ALA A 318 5.84 12.68 -11.21
C ALA A 318 6.04 12.96 -12.71
N ASP A 319 7.15 12.52 -13.29
CA ASP A 319 7.42 12.60 -14.73
C ASP A 319 6.43 11.74 -15.53
N ARG A 320 6.06 10.57 -14.99
CA ARG A 320 5.12 9.65 -15.64
C ARG A 320 3.66 10.08 -15.43
N TRP A 321 3.31 10.52 -14.23
CA TRP A 321 1.97 10.87 -13.77
C TRP A 321 2.00 12.27 -13.19
N HIS A 322 1.51 13.24 -13.97
CA HIS A 322 1.46 14.64 -13.53
C HIS A 322 0.73 14.80 -12.19
N ASP A 323 -0.28 13.98 -11.92
CA ASP A 323 -1.02 14.01 -10.66
C ASP A 323 -0.23 13.53 -9.43
N ALA A 324 0.92 12.87 -9.63
CA ALA A 324 1.87 12.50 -8.57
C ALA A 324 2.80 13.66 -8.16
N THR A 325 2.83 14.76 -8.91
CA THR A 325 3.65 15.94 -8.62
C THR A 325 3.53 16.48 -7.18
N PRO A 326 2.35 16.49 -6.52
CA PRO A 326 2.25 16.89 -5.12
C PRO A 326 3.11 16.06 -4.16
N TYR A 327 3.26 14.75 -4.41
CA TYR A 327 4.11 13.88 -3.59
C TYR A 327 5.58 14.27 -3.70
N LYS A 328 6.06 14.50 -4.93
CA LYS A 328 7.41 15.03 -5.20
C LYS A 328 7.64 16.34 -4.45
N ASN A 329 6.76 17.31 -4.68
CA ASN A 329 6.88 18.64 -4.12
C ASN A 329 6.93 18.64 -2.59
N ALA A 330 6.09 17.81 -1.95
CA ALA A 330 6.09 17.66 -0.49
C ALA A 330 7.38 17.04 0.02
N LEU A 331 7.91 16.00 -0.65
CA LEU A 331 9.16 15.36 -0.23
C LEU A 331 10.36 16.30 -0.41
N ASP A 332 10.48 16.97 -1.56
CA ASP A 332 11.52 17.97 -1.85
C ASP A 332 11.52 19.07 -0.79
N PHE A 333 10.34 19.56 -0.42
CA PHE A 333 10.18 20.58 0.61
C PHE A 333 10.71 20.14 1.98
N LEU A 334 10.38 18.91 2.38
CA LEU A 334 10.80 18.37 3.68
C LEU A 334 12.32 18.17 3.73
N VAL A 335 12.91 17.65 2.66
CA VAL A 335 14.36 17.49 2.55
C VAL A 335 15.06 18.85 2.61
N GLN A 336 14.47 19.88 1.99
CA GLN A 336 14.97 21.27 2.00
C GLN A 336 15.08 21.85 3.42
N ARG A 337 14.10 21.50 4.27
CA ARG A 337 13.99 21.97 5.65
C ARG A 337 14.74 21.09 6.65
N ALA A 338 15.07 19.85 6.29
CA ALA A 338 15.72 18.92 7.18
C ALA A 338 17.17 19.37 7.50
N PRO A 339 17.47 19.73 8.77
CA PRO A 339 18.76 20.35 9.11
C PRO A 339 19.93 19.36 9.10
N TRP A 340 19.66 18.05 9.00
CA TRP A 340 20.67 17.00 8.96
C TRP A 340 21.17 16.69 7.55
N ILE A 341 20.49 17.23 6.53
CA ILE A 341 20.79 16.92 5.14
C ILE A 341 21.88 17.86 4.65
N PRO A 342 22.99 17.34 4.08
CA PRO A 342 24.07 18.17 3.57
C PRO A 342 23.55 19.16 2.52
N LYS A 343 24.01 20.42 2.57
CA LYS A 343 23.62 21.44 1.58
C LYS A 343 23.96 21.06 0.14
N VAL A 344 24.96 20.20 -0.06
CA VAL A 344 25.32 19.67 -1.38
C VAL A 344 24.17 18.83 -1.97
N PHE A 345 23.41 18.16 -1.11
CA PHE A 345 22.24 17.36 -1.47
C PHE A 345 21.04 18.22 -1.87
N THR A 346 20.91 19.44 -1.31
CA THR A 346 19.79 20.36 -1.59
C THR A 346 20.07 21.38 -2.71
N GLN A 347 21.32 21.49 -3.17
CA GLN A 347 21.75 22.50 -4.14
C GLN A 347 21.44 22.15 -5.60
N GLN A 348 21.00 20.94 -5.93
CA GLN A 348 21.01 20.50 -7.32
C GLN A 348 19.81 20.90 -8.19
N GLN A 349 18.61 21.25 -7.69
CA GLN A 349 17.53 21.62 -8.64
C GLN A 349 16.25 22.21 -8.05
N TRP A 350 16.26 22.74 -6.83
CA TRP A 350 15.00 22.88 -6.11
C TRP A 350 14.39 24.29 -6.20
N VAL A 351 13.12 24.32 -6.59
CA VAL A 351 12.27 25.52 -6.58
C VAL A 351 12.32 26.12 -5.17
N ASN A 352 12.47 27.44 -5.06
CA ASN A 352 12.42 28.10 -3.75
C ASN A 352 10.98 27.98 -3.21
N TRP A 353 10.76 27.00 -2.32
CA TRP A 353 9.45 26.72 -1.76
C TRP A 353 9.18 27.60 -0.54
N ASP A 354 8.10 28.38 -0.61
CA ASP A 354 7.55 29.05 0.56
C ASP A 354 6.52 28.14 1.28
N LEU A 355 6.13 28.54 2.49
CA LEU A 355 5.14 27.80 3.29
C LEU A 355 3.76 27.76 2.62
N GLN A 356 3.38 28.82 1.90
CA GLN A 356 2.07 28.93 1.26
C GLN A 356 1.90 27.89 0.14
N LYS A 357 2.92 27.72 -0.71
CA LYS A 357 2.96 26.68 -1.74
C LYS A 357 2.90 25.29 -1.13
N MET A 358 3.52 25.09 0.03
CA MET A 358 3.43 23.82 0.75
C MET A 358 2.01 23.58 1.28
N ASP A 359 1.33 24.60 1.80
CA ASP A 359 -0.07 24.46 2.25
C ASP A 359 -1.01 24.11 1.10
N ASP A 360 -0.85 24.73 -0.07
CA ASP A 360 -1.59 24.38 -1.28
C ASP A 360 -1.27 22.94 -1.73
N CYS A 361 0.00 22.52 -1.62
CA CYS A 361 0.42 21.16 -1.91
C CYS A 361 -0.23 20.13 -0.95
N LEU A 362 -0.22 20.42 0.35
CA LEU A 362 -0.86 19.59 1.37
C LEU A 362 -2.37 19.52 1.16
N ALA A 363 -3.02 20.63 0.80
CA ALA A 363 -4.44 20.62 0.47
C ALA A 363 -4.75 19.69 -0.72
N ARG A 364 -3.87 19.64 -1.73
CA ARG A 364 -3.98 18.68 -2.85
C ARG A 364 -3.76 17.25 -2.40
N LEU A 365 -2.73 16.98 -1.60
CA LEU A 365 -2.45 15.63 -1.06
C LEU A 365 -3.59 15.11 -0.17
N LYS A 366 -4.21 15.99 0.64
CA LYS A 366 -5.41 15.67 1.43
C LYS A 366 -6.58 15.26 0.52
N LYS A 367 -6.79 15.97 -0.59
CA LYS A 367 -7.80 15.60 -1.61
C LYS A 367 -7.46 14.28 -2.32
N GLN A 368 -6.18 13.96 -2.44
CA GLN A 368 -5.67 12.68 -2.96
C GLN A 368 -5.57 11.58 -1.88
N TYR A 369 -6.20 11.78 -0.73
CA TYR A 369 -6.39 10.77 0.31
C TYR A 369 -5.09 10.36 1.03
N LEU A 370 -4.11 11.26 1.16
CA LEU A 370 -2.86 10.95 1.88
C LEU A 370 -3.14 10.32 3.27
N HIS A 371 -2.45 9.22 3.57
CA HIS A 371 -2.55 8.50 4.85
C HIS A 371 -2.40 9.46 6.03
N LYS A 372 -3.30 9.38 7.02
CA LYS A 372 -3.35 10.31 8.16
C LYS A 372 -2.04 10.36 8.93
N GLY A 373 -1.49 9.20 9.32
CA GLY A 373 -0.21 9.15 10.02
C GLY A 373 0.96 9.78 9.24
N VAL A 374 0.97 9.70 7.90
CA VAL A 374 1.97 10.37 7.06
C VAL A 374 1.75 11.88 7.07
N LEU A 375 0.51 12.33 6.91
CA LEU A 375 0.15 13.73 7.01
C LEU A 375 0.56 14.34 8.37
N GLU A 376 0.30 13.64 9.47
CA GLU A 376 0.66 14.07 10.82
C GLU A 376 2.18 14.22 10.97
N MET A 377 2.98 13.28 10.44
CA MET A 377 4.44 13.41 10.43
C MET A 377 4.93 14.63 9.63
N ILE A 378 4.29 14.92 8.49
CA ILE A 378 4.62 16.09 7.68
C ILE A 378 4.27 17.37 8.44
N GLU A 379 3.06 17.45 9.01
CA GLU A 379 2.61 18.60 9.79
C GLU A 379 3.50 18.83 11.03
N ASP A 380 3.93 17.76 11.71
CA ASP A 380 4.89 17.83 12.81
C ASP A 380 6.22 18.46 12.37
N MET A 381 6.81 17.98 11.26
CA MET A 381 8.09 18.50 10.76
C MET A 381 8.03 19.96 10.28
N ILE A 382 6.86 20.42 9.83
CA ILE A 382 6.68 21.79 9.32
C ILE A 382 6.38 22.78 10.43
N TYR A 383 5.50 22.40 11.36
CA TYR A 383 4.88 23.33 12.31
C TYR A 383 5.43 23.21 13.73
N ARG A 384 6.10 22.10 14.07
CA ARG A 384 6.72 21.90 15.39
C ARG A 384 8.23 22.09 15.30
N ARG A 385 8.85 22.45 16.44
CA ARG A 385 10.31 22.51 16.53
C ARG A 385 10.88 21.10 16.65
N PRO A 386 12.01 20.80 15.99
CA PRO A 386 12.73 19.55 16.22
C PRO A 386 13.13 19.41 17.69
N VAL A 387 13.21 18.18 18.18
CA VAL A 387 13.73 17.91 19.53
C VAL A 387 15.22 18.30 19.55
N GLU A 388 15.56 19.37 20.27
CA GLU A 388 16.94 19.86 20.37
C GLU A 388 17.84 18.80 21.02
N ASP A 389 19.10 18.71 20.57
CA ASP A 389 20.09 17.77 21.13
C ASP A 389 20.38 18.01 22.62
N HIS A 390 19.95 19.14 23.20
CA HIS A 390 20.18 19.49 24.59
C HIS A 390 19.17 18.92 25.59
N ASP A 391 18.01 18.41 25.15
CA ASP A 391 17.04 17.74 26.06
C ASP A 391 17.32 16.23 26.22
N LYS A 392 18.42 15.72 25.65
CA LYS A 392 18.64 14.28 25.41
C LYS A 392 19.51 13.54 26.44
N THR A 393 19.59 14.03 27.68
CA THR A 393 20.26 13.30 28.78
C THR A 393 19.34 12.40 29.61
N LEU A 394 18.06 12.24 29.24
CA LEU A 394 17.06 11.52 30.04
C LEU A 394 16.17 10.54 29.26
N LEU A 395 16.68 9.92 28.18
CA LEU A 395 16.04 8.75 27.56
C LEU A 395 17.00 7.57 27.49
#